data_AF-A0A124C3C5-F1
#
_entry.id   AF-A0A124C3C5-F1
#
_cell.length_a   1.000
_cell.length_b   1.000
_cell.length_c   1.000
_cell.angle_alpha   90.00
_cell.angle_beta   90.00
_cell.angle_gamma   90.00
#
_symmetry.space_group_name_H-M   'P 1'
#
loop_
_entity.id
_entity.type
_entity.pdbx_description
1 polymer ?
#
loop_
_entity_poly.entity_id
_entity_poly.type
_entity_poly.pdbx_seq_one_letter_code
_entity_poly.pdbx_strand_id
1 'polypeptide(L)'
;MPASQKTARRPLLVTSATLLSLSLSSLTLTAAPAFAAKPSPSSSASPSATPPATMSTVGGEQLGRPGTQAALGSDAPVLPKGISARSWIVADAESGDVLAAHNAHWRLAPASTLKMLFADTLLPKFNKDDEHKVVPADLAGIGAGSSMVGIKEDEKYTVHDLWLGVFLRSGNDAVHVLSAMNGGVKQTVADMNEHAEELQALDTHAVSPDGYDAKGQVSSAYDLTLFARSGLQKKDFREYCSTVRAKFPGETKKGKNGKKSRSSFEIQNTNRLLTGDSGLDSYQGIAGVKNGNTTNAGATFTGVAERDGRVLLVTVMHPEKNEHNQVYKETASLLDWGFKASGKVTPVGELVPPKSAETSGGSAEPTAGPGTTAPTSASGGAGGKSVAASASGGGGGIGIALGIMGGVLVLVAGAVFLVNRKWPLRGRK
;
A
#
# COMPACT_ATOMS: atom_id res chain seq x y z
N MET A 1 13.20 77.33 0.24
CA MET A 1 14.59 77.58 0.71
C MET A 1 14.54 78.02 2.15
N PRO A 2 15.50 77.66 3.02
CA PRO A 2 16.79 77.00 2.74
C PRO A 2 16.91 75.63 3.44
N ALA A 3 17.95 74.80 3.35
CA ALA A 3 19.04 74.46 2.40
C ALA A 3 19.84 73.35 3.15
N SER A 4 20.01 72.13 2.64
CA SER A 4 21.15 71.61 1.86
C SER A 4 22.56 71.99 2.33
N GLN A 5 23.35 71.01 2.80
CA GLN A 5 24.77 70.71 2.45
C GLN A 5 25.03 69.24 2.85
N LYS A 6 25.36 68.26 1.98
CA LYS A 6 26.52 68.02 1.09
C LYS A 6 27.88 67.89 1.81
N THR A 7 28.38 66.66 1.86
CA THR A 7 29.80 66.35 1.63
C THR A 7 29.89 65.11 0.74
N ALA A 8 30.87 65.15 -0.16
CA ALA A 8 31.04 64.27 -1.31
C ALA A 8 32.53 63.93 -1.47
N ARG A 9 32.78 62.97 -2.38
CA ARG A 9 34.04 62.66 -3.10
C ARG A 9 35.01 61.76 -2.32
N ARG A 10 35.66 60.75 -2.92
CA ARG A 10 35.91 60.41 -4.34
C ARG A 10 36.33 58.92 -4.45
N PRO A 11 36.21 58.30 -5.65
CA PRO A 11 36.64 56.93 -5.93
C PRO A 11 38.09 56.88 -6.46
N LEU A 12 38.77 55.76 -6.27
CA LEU A 12 40.06 55.47 -6.90
C LEU A 12 39.85 54.52 -8.09
N LEU A 13 40.18 55.05 -9.27
CA LEU A 13 40.46 54.35 -10.51
C LEU A 13 41.68 53.43 -10.34
N VAL A 14 41.61 52.22 -10.88
CA VAL A 14 42.80 51.53 -11.42
C VAL A 14 42.45 51.02 -12.81
N THR A 15 43.37 51.31 -13.71
CA THR A 15 43.34 51.23 -15.17
C THR A 15 43.54 49.83 -15.73
N SER A 16 42.99 49.64 -16.93
CA SER A 16 43.07 48.50 -17.85
C SER A 16 44.49 48.03 -18.20
N ALA A 17 44.64 46.73 -18.51
CA ALA A 17 45.53 46.24 -19.57
C ALA A 17 45.10 44.84 -20.04
N THR A 18 44.56 44.79 -21.26
CA THR A 18 44.38 43.58 -22.08
C THR A 18 45.73 43.09 -22.60
N LEU A 19 46.04 41.80 -22.44
CA LEU A 19 47.08 41.12 -23.21
C LEU A 19 46.62 39.71 -23.58
N LEU A 20 46.56 39.49 -24.90
CA LEU A 20 46.38 38.24 -25.60
C LEU A 20 47.63 37.36 -25.43
N SER A 21 47.46 36.08 -25.08
CA SER A 21 48.49 35.05 -25.26
C SER A 21 47.82 33.72 -25.59
N LEU A 22 47.79 33.37 -26.88
CA LEU A 22 47.56 31.99 -27.33
C LEU A 22 48.82 31.17 -27.06
N SER A 23 48.71 30.07 -26.34
CA SER A 23 49.69 28.97 -26.39
C SER A 23 48.98 27.67 -26.73
N LEU A 24 49.15 27.25 -27.99
CA LEU A 24 48.96 25.86 -28.40
C LEU A 24 50.09 25.04 -27.77
N SER A 25 49.75 23.95 -27.09
CA SER A 25 50.70 22.89 -26.79
C SER A 25 50.02 21.55 -27.07
N SER A 26 50.45 20.98 -28.18
CA SER A 26 50.16 19.66 -28.70
C SER A 26 50.61 18.59 -27.71
N LEU A 27 49.69 17.77 -27.20
CA LEU A 27 50.03 16.54 -26.50
C LEU A 27 49.82 15.36 -27.45
N THR A 28 50.93 14.75 -27.81
CA THR A 28 51.03 13.53 -28.63
C THR A 28 50.38 12.35 -27.92
N LEU A 29 49.36 11.77 -28.55
CA LEU A 29 48.72 10.53 -28.09
C LEU A 29 49.53 9.33 -28.59
N THR A 30 50.29 8.69 -27.70
CA THR A 30 50.89 7.37 -27.97
C THR A 30 49.84 6.29 -27.70
N ALA A 31 49.50 5.54 -28.75
CA ALA A 31 48.64 4.37 -28.68
C ALA A 31 49.35 3.19 -28.00
N ALA A 32 48.68 2.55 -27.04
CA ALA A 32 49.02 1.24 -26.49
C ALA A 32 47.78 0.33 -26.56
N PRO A 33 47.96 -1.00 -26.71
CA PRO A 33 46.97 -1.87 -27.34
C PRO A 33 45.80 -2.25 -26.42
N ALA A 34 44.66 -2.48 -27.07
CA ALA A 34 43.39 -2.87 -26.48
C ALA A 34 43.47 -4.24 -25.79
N PHE A 35 43.22 -4.25 -24.48
CA PHE A 35 42.66 -5.42 -23.81
C PHE A 35 41.13 -5.29 -23.80
N ALA A 36 40.46 -6.23 -24.46
CA ALA A 36 39.01 -6.33 -24.51
C ALA A 36 38.45 -6.60 -23.10
N ALA A 37 38.04 -5.55 -22.41
CA ALA A 37 37.21 -5.66 -21.23
C ALA A 37 35.77 -6.00 -21.68
N LYS A 38 35.22 -7.09 -21.14
CA LYS A 38 33.81 -7.46 -21.28
C LYS A 38 32.92 -6.25 -20.96
N PRO A 39 31.83 -6.02 -21.71
CA PRO A 39 30.92 -4.91 -21.39
C PRO A 39 30.29 -5.17 -20.02
N SER A 40 30.71 -4.40 -19.02
CA SER A 40 29.97 -4.26 -17.77
C SER A 40 28.64 -3.56 -18.11
N PRO A 41 27.48 -4.07 -17.66
CA PRO A 41 26.23 -3.36 -17.89
C PRO A 41 26.23 -2.08 -17.06
N SER A 42 26.51 -0.95 -17.72
CA SER A 42 26.02 0.34 -17.31
C SER A 42 24.50 0.27 -17.37
N SER A 43 23.83 0.28 -16.22
CA SER A 43 22.37 0.29 -16.17
C SER A 43 21.86 1.16 -15.02
N SER A 44 21.94 2.48 -15.23
CA SER A 44 20.88 3.39 -14.80
C SER A 44 19.67 3.17 -15.72
N ALA A 45 18.99 2.03 -15.60
CA ALA A 45 17.84 1.74 -16.45
C ALA A 45 16.64 2.52 -15.91
N SER A 46 16.22 3.57 -16.63
CA SER A 46 14.87 4.11 -16.53
C SER A 46 13.86 2.96 -16.74
N PRO A 47 12.70 2.98 -16.06
CA PRO A 47 11.72 1.91 -16.20
C PRO A 47 11.29 1.80 -17.67
N SER A 48 11.35 0.58 -18.22
CA SER A 48 10.89 0.27 -19.59
C SER A 48 9.50 0.87 -19.81
N ALA A 49 9.28 1.51 -20.96
CA ALA A 49 7.97 2.05 -21.33
C ALA A 49 6.98 0.96 -21.78
N THR A 50 7.46 -0.25 -22.04
CA THR A 50 6.66 -1.37 -22.56
C THR A 50 6.79 -2.58 -21.61
N PRO A 51 5.68 -3.30 -21.32
CA PRO A 51 5.74 -4.53 -20.54
C PRO A 51 6.54 -5.62 -21.28
N PRO A 52 7.16 -6.56 -20.56
CA PRO A 52 7.73 -7.76 -21.15
C PRO A 52 6.69 -8.55 -21.98
N ALA A 53 7.13 -9.21 -23.04
CA ALA A 53 6.26 -10.03 -23.90
C ALA A 53 5.66 -11.24 -23.16
N THR A 54 6.39 -11.76 -22.16
CA THR A 54 5.95 -12.80 -21.24
C THR A 54 6.31 -12.39 -19.81
N MET A 55 5.37 -12.59 -18.89
CA MET A 55 5.55 -12.35 -17.46
C MET A 55 5.23 -13.64 -16.68
N SER A 56 5.33 -13.60 -15.35
CA SER A 56 4.92 -14.71 -14.48
C SER A 56 3.48 -15.14 -14.76
N THR A 57 3.21 -16.43 -14.63
CA THR A 57 1.87 -17.02 -14.79
C THR A 57 1.27 -17.49 -13.46
N VAL A 58 1.88 -17.10 -12.32
CA VAL A 58 1.34 -17.37 -10.99
C VAL A 58 -0.09 -16.82 -10.91
N GLY A 59 -1.05 -17.67 -10.53
CA GLY A 59 -2.46 -17.27 -10.51
C GLY A 59 -3.20 -17.38 -11.85
N GLY A 60 -2.52 -17.71 -12.96
CA GLY A 60 -3.15 -18.09 -14.22
C GLY A 60 -2.44 -17.59 -15.48
N GLU A 61 -2.51 -18.38 -16.56
CA GLU A 61 -1.89 -18.09 -17.86
C GLU A 61 -2.28 -16.74 -18.47
N GLN A 62 -3.51 -16.26 -18.24
CA GLN A 62 -3.91 -14.96 -18.77
C GLN A 62 -3.16 -13.82 -18.08
N LEU A 63 -2.90 -13.92 -16.77
CA LEU A 63 -2.26 -12.86 -15.99
C LEU A 63 -0.82 -12.58 -16.46
N GLY A 64 -0.14 -13.57 -17.03
CA GLY A 64 1.22 -13.44 -17.58
C GLY A 64 1.29 -12.76 -18.95
N ARG A 65 0.15 -12.42 -19.57
CA ARG A 65 0.09 -11.78 -20.89
C ARG A 65 0.12 -10.25 -20.76
N PRO A 66 0.81 -9.55 -21.68
CA PRO A 66 0.73 -8.09 -21.74
C PRO A 66 -0.67 -7.63 -22.18
N GLY A 67 -1.02 -6.40 -21.81
CA GLY A 67 -2.31 -5.78 -22.07
C GLY A 67 -3.39 -6.16 -21.07
N THR A 68 -4.62 -5.75 -21.40
CA THR A 68 -5.79 -5.94 -20.54
C THR A 68 -6.36 -7.34 -20.72
N GLN A 69 -6.55 -8.05 -19.60
CA GLN A 69 -7.19 -9.35 -19.51
C GLN A 69 -8.53 -9.18 -18.79
N ALA A 70 -9.62 -9.52 -19.46
CA ALA A 70 -10.96 -9.57 -18.89
C ALA A 70 -11.84 -10.52 -19.72
N ALA A 71 -12.59 -11.40 -19.06
CA ALA A 71 -13.58 -12.25 -19.71
C ALA A 71 -15.00 -11.77 -19.35
N LEU A 72 -15.49 -10.81 -20.15
CA LEU A 72 -16.76 -10.14 -19.93
C LEU A 72 -17.93 -11.01 -20.44
N GLY A 73 -18.91 -11.29 -19.57
CA GLY A 73 -20.19 -11.86 -19.99
C GLY A 73 -21.07 -10.84 -20.72
N SER A 74 -22.21 -11.28 -21.27
CA SER A 74 -23.14 -10.43 -22.02
C SER A 74 -23.66 -9.23 -21.23
N ASP A 75 -23.86 -9.40 -19.91
CA ASP A 75 -24.39 -8.37 -19.02
C ASP A 75 -23.30 -7.65 -18.20
N ALA A 76 -22.03 -7.95 -18.47
CA ALA A 76 -20.91 -7.31 -17.77
C ALA A 76 -20.73 -5.87 -18.26
N PRO A 77 -20.49 -4.91 -17.36
CA PRO A 77 -20.15 -3.55 -17.77
C PRO A 77 -18.81 -3.55 -18.52
N VAL A 78 -18.71 -2.68 -19.52
CA VAL A 78 -17.44 -2.43 -20.21
C VAL A 78 -16.42 -1.86 -19.22
N LEU A 79 -15.16 -2.28 -19.33
CA LEU A 79 -14.07 -1.71 -18.53
C LEU A 79 -13.98 -0.17 -18.69
N PRO A 80 -13.59 0.55 -17.62
CA PRO A 80 -13.46 2.00 -17.69
C PRO A 80 -12.40 2.38 -18.73
N LYS A 81 -12.74 3.36 -19.57
CA LYS A 81 -11.80 3.91 -20.55
C LYS A 81 -10.83 4.89 -19.88
N GLY A 82 -9.63 5.00 -20.44
CA GLY A 82 -8.68 6.06 -20.05
C GLY A 82 -7.91 5.81 -18.75
N ILE A 83 -7.93 4.57 -18.24
CA ILE A 83 -6.97 4.07 -17.24
C ILE A 83 -5.59 4.09 -17.89
N SER A 84 -4.69 4.91 -17.35
CA SER A 84 -3.34 5.15 -17.87
C SER A 84 -2.26 4.41 -17.08
N ALA A 85 -2.61 3.72 -16.01
CA ALA A 85 -1.67 2.91 -15.24
C ALA A 85 -1.03 1.81 -16.07
N ARG A 86 0.29 1.70 -15.92
CA ARG A 86 1.11 0.65 -16.54
C ARG A 86 0.74 -0.75 -16.07
N SER A 87 0.33 -0.89 -14.82
CA SER A 87 -0.12 -2.15 -14.26
C SER A 87 -1.26 -1.94 -13.27
N TRP A 88 -2.29 -2.79 -13.34
CA TRP A 88 -3.37 -2.81 -12.37
C TRP A 88 -4.06 -4.18 -12.30
N ILE A 89 -4.77 -4.42 -11.19
CA ILE A 89 -5.54 -5.65 -10.96
C ILE A 89 -6.80 -5.32 -10.16
N VAL A 90 -7.90 -6.01 -10.46
CA VAL A 90 -9.16 -6.00 -9.71
C VAL A 90 -9.47 -7.42 -9.28
N ALA A 91 -9.49 -7.66 -7.98
CA ALA A 91 -9.70 -9.01 -7.42
C ALA A 91 -10.78 -9.02 -6.35
N ASP A 92 -11.54 -10.11 -6.31
CA ASP A 92 -12.35 -10.44 -5.15
C ASP A 92 -11.43 -10.90 -4.03
N ALA A 93 -11.60 -10.24 -2.90
CA ALA A 93 -10.64 -10.27 -1.84
C ALA A 93 -10.83 -11.54 -0.96
N GLU A 94 -12.05 -12.09 -0.96
CA GLU A 94 -12.41 -13.32 -0.25
C GLU A 94 -12.09 -14.56 -1.09
N SER A 95 -12.65 -14.65 -2.30
CA SER A 95 -12.42 -15.83 -3.14
C SER A 95 -11.01 -15.87 -3.70
N GLY A 96 -10.39 -14.71 -3.92
CA GLY A 96 -9.13 -14.57 -4.64
C GLY A 96 -9.32 -14.43 -6.14
N ASP A 97 -10.55 -14.52 -6.66
CA ASP A 97 -10.79 -14.44 -8.10
C ASP A 97 -10.33 -13.10 -8.67
N VAL A 98 -9.51 -13.15 -9.72
CA VAL A 98 -9.09 -11.96 -10.45
C VAL A 98 -10.12 -11.67 -11.53
N LEU A 99 -10.85 -10.57 -11.37
CA LEU A 99 -11.96 -10.18 -12.24
C LEU A 99 -11.46 -9.56 -13.55
N ALA A 100 -10.41 -8.74 -13.45
CA ALA A 100 -9.69 -8.17 -14.59
C ALA A 100 -8.29 -7.72 -14.15
N ALA A 101 -7.37 -7.65 -15.10
CA ALA A 101 -6.04 -7.10 -14.86
C ALA A 101 -5.45 -6.47 -16.13
N HIS A 102 -4.41 -5.66 -15.96
CA HIS A 102 -3.58 -5.16 -17.04
C HIS A 102 -2.12 -5.27 -16.63
N ASN A 103 -1.33 -6.04 -17.38
CA ASN A 103 0.08 -6.29 -17.07
C ASN A 103 0.31 -6.70 -15.61
N ALA A 104 -0.46 -7.66 -15.08
CA ALA A 104 -0.56 -7.95 -13.64
C ALA A 104 0.80 -8.23 -12.98
N HIS A 105 1.66 -8.94 -13.72
CA HIS A 105 2.99 -9.38 -13.29
C HIS A 105 4.14 -8.48 -13.78
N TRP A 106 3.84 -7.26 -14.24
CA TRP A 106 4.89 -6.33 -14.65
C TRP A 106 5.65 -5.81 -13.43
N ARG A 107 6.92 -6.20 -13.32
CA ARG A 107 7.85 -5.73 -12.32
C ARG A 107 8.11 -4.23 -12.46
N LEU A 108 7.58 -3.46 -11.51
CA LEU A 108 7.68 -2.01 -11.41
C LEU A 108 8.16 -1.62 -10.00
N ALA A 109 8.74 -0.43 -9.86
CA ALA A 109 9.08 0.08 -8.54
C ALA A 109 7.79 0.27 -7.71
N PRO A 110 7.72 -0.24 -6.47
CA PRO A 110 6.49 -0.22 -5.70
C PRO A 110 6.24 1.12 -4.99
N ALA A 111 7.28 1.92 -4.72
CA ALA A 111 7.21 2.98 -3.71
C ALA A 111 6.67 2.44 -2.37
N SER A 112 6.04 3.30 -1.57
CA SER A 112 5.57 2.94 -0.22
C SER A 112 4.43 1.92 -0.15
N THR A 113 3.86 1.43 -1.27
CA THR A 113 2.96 0.26 -1.21
C THR A 113 3.72 -1.00 -0.78
N LEU A 114 5.04 -1.05 -0.92
CA LEU A 114 5.88 -2.13 -0.36
C LEU A 114 5.79 -2.23 1.17
N LYS A 115 5.39 -1.14 1.85
CA LYS A 115 5.16 -1.17 3.30
C LYS A 115 4.03 -2.12 3.71
N MET A 116 3.19 -2.57 2.77
CA MET A 116 2.23 -3.66 3.02
C MET A 116 2.96 -4.98 3.30
N LEU A 117 3.99 -5.31 2.52
CA LEU A 117 4.84 -6.48 2.79
C LEU A 117 5.54 -6.34 4.14
N PHE A 118 6.17 -5.20 4.38
CA PHE A 118 6.82 -4.89 5.66
C PHE A 118 5.88 -5.09 6.86
N ALA A 119 4.66 -4.53 6.78
CA ALA A 119 3.66 -4.68 7.84
C ALA A 119 3.21 -6.13 8.00
N ASP A 120 2.97 -6.83 6.89
CA ASP A 120 2.53 -8.22 6.92
C ASP A 120 3.57 -9.16 7.56
N THR A 121 4.86 -8.88 7.35
CA THR A 121 6.00 -9.61 7.93
C THR A 121 6.22 -9.30 9.41
N LEU A 122 6.15 -8.02 9.82
CA LEU A 122 6.60 -7.60 11.16
C LEU A 122 5.48 -7.46 12.19
N LEU A 123 4.22 -7.22 11.79
CA LEU A 123 3.10 -7.10 12.73
C LEU A 123 3.02 -8.28 13.72
N PRO A 124 3.17 -9.56 13.29
CA PRO A 124 3.10 -10.69 14.22
C PRO A 124 4.25 -10.76 15.24
N LYS A 125 5.33 -10.00 15.06
CA LYS A 125 6.55 -10.10 15.86
C LYS A 125 6.53 -9.20 17.11
N PHE A 126 5.61 -8.24 17.19
CA PHE A 126 5.63 -7.20 18.21
C PHE A 126 4.27 -7.03 18.87
N ASN A 127 4.23 -6.84 20.18
CA ASN A 127 3.00 -6.43 20.85
C ASN A 127 2.82 -4.92 20.69
N LYS A 128 1.59 -4.48 20.45
CA LYS A 128 1.27 -3.06 20.22
C LYS A 128 1.69 -2.13 21.37
N ASP A 129 1.74 -2.65 22.59
CA ASP A 129 2.05 -1.90 23.80
C ASP A 129 3.55 -1.92 24.16
N ASP A 130 4.37 -2.66 23.41
CA ASP A 130 5.82 -2.64 23.58
C ASP A 130 6.37 -1.25 23.25
N GLU A 131 7.32 -0.75 24.05
CA GLU A 131 7.95 0.54 23.86
C GLU A 131 9.41 0.40 23.38
N HIS A 132 9.81 1.26 22.46
CA HIS A 132 11.20 1.40 22.05
C HIS A 132 11.70 2.83 22.31
N LYS A 133 12.85 2.97 22.98
CA LYS A 133 13.54 4.25 23.10
C LYS A 133 14.41 4.43 21.86
N VAL A 134 14.08 5.43 21.04
CA VAL A 134 14.77 5.68 19.78
C VAL A 134 16.17 6.20 20.05
N VAL A 135 17.15 5.58 19.39
CA VAL A 135 18.55 6.03 19.38
C VAL A 135 18.91 6.56 17.98
N PRO A 136 19.95 7.41 17.85
CA PRO A 136 20.32 7.98 16.55
C PRO A 136 20.57 6.94 15.44
N ALA A 137 21.07 5.76 15.81
CA ALA A 137 21.31 4.67 14.87
C ALA A 137 20.02 4.11 14.24
N ASP A 138 18.88 4.21 14.93
CA ASP A 138 17.58 3.74 14.42
C ASP A 138 17.06 4.60 13.27
N LEU A 139 17.57 5.83 13.12
CA LEU A 139 17.17 6.79 12.09
C LEU A 139 18.23 6.93 11.00
N ALA A 140 19.30 6.14 11.05
CA ALA A 140 20.39 6.20 10.09
C ALA A 140 19.99 5.58 8.75
N GLY A 141 20.46 6.18 7.64
CA GLY A 141 20.27 5.62 6.30
C GLY A 141 18.89 5.86 5.68
N ILE A 142 18.03 6.67 6.31
CA ILE A 142 16.78 7.13 5.70
C ILE A 142 17.09 8.00 4.47
N GLY A 143 16.53 7.66 3.32
CA GLY A 143 16.75 8.38 2.06
C GLY A 143 16.30 9.85 2.12
N ALA A 144 17.03 10.74 1.47
CA ALA A 144 16.68 12.16 1.40
C ALA A 144 15.29 12.37 0.76
N GLY A 145 14.49 13.28 1.33
CA GLY A 145 13.13 13.55 0.83
C GLY A 145 12.10 12.46 1.18
N SER A 146 12.46 11.46 1.98
CA SER A 146 11.53 10.47 2.50
C SER A 146 10.40 11.11 3.31
N SER A 147 9.20 10.51 3.23
CA SER A 147 8.12 10.82 4.15
C SER A 147 8.52 10.46 5.58
N MET A 148 8.21 11.35 6.52
CA MET A 148 8.52 11.18 7.94
C MET A 148 7.25 11.43 8.76
N VAL A 149 7.01 10.61 9.78
CA VAL A 149 5.93 10.89 10.76
C VAL A 149 6.39 11.93 11.78
N GLY A 150 7.69 12.02 12.06
CA GLY A 150 8.27 12.99 13.00
C GLY A 150 8.81 12.35 14.27
N ILE A 151 9.34 11.12 14.18
CA ILE A 151 10.03 10.47 15.30
C ILE A 151 11.25 11.29 15.72
N LYS A 152 11.53 11.29 17.02
CA LYS A 152 12.66 11.97 17.63
C LYS A 152 13.55 11.00 18.38
N GLU A 153 14.84 11.22 18.27
CA GLU A 153 15.85 10.55 19.09
C GLU A 153 15.59 10.83 20.57
N ASP A 154 16.01 9.90 21.42
CA ASP A 154 15.84 9.91 22.87
C ASP A 154 14.40 9.87 23.40
N GLU A 155 13.40 9.89 22.52
CA GLU A 155 12.00 9.68 22.85
C GLU A 155 11.62 8.20 22.80
N LYS A 156 10.61 7.83 23.59
CA LYS A 156 9.99 6.51 23.55
C LYS A 156 8.75 6.49 22.66
N TYR A 157 8.57 5.45 21.88
CA TYR A 157 7.35 5.26 21.09
C TYR A 157 6.84 3.84 21.33
N THR A 158 5.51 3.70 21.42
CA THR A 158 4.89 2.37 21.42
C THR A 158 4.94 1.80 20.01
N VAL A 159 4.92 0.48 19.87
CA VAL A 159 4.77 -0.20 18.57
C VAL A 159 3.50 0.27 17.86
N HIS A 160 2.43 0.53 18.60
CA HIS A 160 1.20 1.14 18.08
C HIS A 160 1.44 2.52 17.44
N ASP A 161 2.18 3.41 18.11
CA ASP A 161 2.57 4.71 17.54
C ASP A 161 3.32 4.50 16.22
N LEU A 162 4.33 3.63 16.22
CA LEU A 162 5.15 3.37 15.03
C LEU A 162 4.29 2.90 13.85
N TRP A 163 3.37 1.94 14.06
CA TRP A 163 2.47 1.47 13.00
C TRP A 163 1.49 2.55 12.51
N LEU A 164 0.98 3.41 13.40
CA LEU A 164 0.22 4.59 12.98
C LEU A 164 1.06 5.50 12.08
N GLY A 165 2.34 5.70 12.40
CA GLY A 165 3.26 6.47 11.56
C GLY A 165 3.50 5.84 10.19
N VAL A 166 3.67 4.51 10.14
CA VAL A 166 3.83 3.73 8.90
C VAL A 166 2.61 3.88 7.99
N PHE A 167 1.40 3.66 8.50
CA PHE A 167 0.20 3.65 7.66
C PHE A 167 -0.31 5.05 7.32
N LEU A 168 -0.39 5.97 8.30
CA LEU A 168 -1.03 7.26 8.08
C LEU A 168 -0.10 8.24 7.36
N ARG A 169 1.19 8.27 7.72
CA ARG A 169 2.15 9.24 7.18
C ARG A 169 3.17 8.63 6.23
N SER A 170 3.11 7.31 6.01
CA SER A 170 4.12 6.60 5.22
C SER A 170 5.52 6.80 5.79
N GLY A 171 5.64 7.00 7.12
CA GLY A 171 6.86 7.44 7.78
C GLY A 171 7.97 6.42 7.66
N ASN A 172 9.05 6.78 6.94
CA ASN A 172 10.23 5.94 6.80
C ASN A 172 11.01 5.89 8.12
N ASP A 173 10.96 6.95 8.94
CA ASP A 173 11.44 6.91 10.32
C ASP A 173 10.80 5.81 11.15
N ALA A 174 9.47 5.66 11.08
CA ALA A 174 8.80 4.60 11.81
C ALA A 174 9.18 3.20 11.31
N VAL A 175 9.35 3.05 9.99
CA VAL A 175 9.85 1.80 9.39
C VAL A 175 11.25 1.47 9.89
N HIS A 176 12.17 2.44 9.91
CA HIS A 176 13.55 2.19 10.32
C HIS A 176 13.66 1.84 11.81
N VAL A 177 12.85 2.48 12.68
CA VAL A 177 12.77 2.09 14.10
C VAL A 177 12.25 0.66 14.26
N LEU A 178 11.15 0.30 13.60
CA LEU A 178 10.62 -1.07 13.63
C LEU A 178 11.61 -2.09 13.03
N SER A 179 12.38 -1.69 12.00
CA SER A 179 13.48 -2.51 11.48
C SER A 179 14.60 -2.69 12.50
N ALA A 180 14.99 -1.65 13.24
CA ALA A 180 15.98 -1.74 14.30
C ALA A 180 15.54 -2.72 15.39
N MET A 181 14.26 -2.68 15.78
CA MET A 181 13.65 -3.64 16.71
C MET A 181 13.68 -5.09 16.17
N ASN A 182 13.66 -5.28 14.85
CA ASN A 182 13.75 -6.58 14.18
C ASN A 182 15.20 -7.02 13.85
N GLY A 183 16.21 -6.45 14.53
CA GLY A 183 17.62 -6.79 14.26
C GLY A 183 18.25 -6.02 13.10
N GLY A 184 17.62 -4.93 12.67
CA GLY A 184 18.13 -3.99 11.67
C GLY A 184 17.53 -4.16 10.27
N VAL A 185 17.85 -3.21 9.40
CA VAL A 185 17.36 -3.16 8.00
C VAL A 185 17.69 -4.43 7.23
N LYS A 186 18.92 -4.95 7.35
CA LYS A 186 19.35 -6.16 6.62
C LYS A 186 18.51 -7.38 6.99
N GLN A 187 18.30 -7.61 8.28
CA GLN A 187 17.46 -8.73 8.75
C GLN A 187 16.02 -8.55 8.29
N THR A 188 15.49 -7.33 8.42
CA THR A 188 14.12 -7.02 7.99
C THR A 188 13.90 -7.26 6.50
N VAL A 189 14.83 -6.85 5.64
CA VAL A 189 14.74 -7.10 4.20
C VAL A 189 14.84 -8.60 3.88
N ALA A 190 15.65 -9.37 4.62
CA ALA A 190 15.69 -10.81 4.48
C ALA A 190 14.33 -11.45 4.83
N ASP A 191 13.77 -11.10 5.99
CA ASP A 191 12.46 -11.59 6.43
C ASP A 191 11.34 -11.21 5.45
N MET A 192 11.39 -9.99 4.88
CA MET A 192 10.41 -9.54 3.89
C MET A 192 10.48 -10.37 2.60
N ASN A 193 11.68 -10.65 2.10
CA ASN A 193 11.82 -11.47 0.90
C ASN A 193 11.40 -12.94 1.16
N GLU A 194 11.74 -13.50 2.33
CA GLU A 194 11.25 -14.82 2.76
C GLU A 194 9.72 -14.85 2.84
N HIS A 195 9.11 -13.82 3.41
CA HIS A 195 7.65 -13.71 3.48
C HIS A 195 6.99 -13.54 2.11
N ALA A 196 7.63 -12.79 1.20
CA ALA A 196 7.16 -12.71 -0.19
C ALA A 196 7.19 -14.08 -0.88
N GLU A 197 8.22 -14.89 -0.64
CA GLU A 197 8.29 -16.27 -1.15
C GLU A 197 7.20 -17.18 -0.55
N GLU A 198 6.90 -17.06 0.74
CA GLU A 198 5.80 -17.79 1.41
C GLU A 198 4.45 -17.45 0.77
N LEU A 199 4.23 -16.18 0.44
CA LEU A 199 3.01 -15.71 -0.23
C LEU A 199 2.98 -16.00 -1.73
N GLN A 200 4.02 -16.61 -2.30
CA GLN A 200 4.18 -16.82 -3.73
C GLN A 200 4.21 -15.51 -4.55
N ALA A 201 4.67 -14.41 -3.95
CA ALA A 201 4.86 -13.11 -4.58
C ALA A 201 6.21 -13.04 -5.30
N LEU A 202 6.32 -13.77 -6.42
CA LEU A 202 7.58 -14.06 -7.10
C LEU A 202 8.07 -12.95 -8.05
N ASP A 203 7.34 -11.85 -8.16
CA ASP A 203 7.75 -10.65 -8.91
C ASP A 203 8.34 -9.57 -8.00
N THR A 204 8.41 -9.84 -6.70
CA THR A 204 8.91 -8.91 -5.70
C THR A 204 10.36 -9.20 -5.34
N HIS A 205 11.15 -8.14 -5.31
CA HIS A 205 12.46 -8.13 -4.67
C HIS A 205 12.58 -6.87 -3.81
N ALA A 206 12.54 -7.02 -2.50
CA ALA A 206 12.73 -5.93 -1.55
C ALA A 206 14.23 -5.68 -1.35
N VAL A 207 14.64 -4.43 -1.49
CA VAL A 207 16.02 -3.96 -1.21
C VAL A 207 16.05 -3.09 0.05
N SER A 208 14.91 -2.48 0.39
CA SER A 208 14.66 -1.63 1.55
C SER A 208 13.28 -1.97 2.13
N PRO A 209 13.06 -1.71 3.44
CA PRO A 209 11.81 -2.02 4.10
C PRO A 209 10.68 -1.02 3.78
N ASP A 210 11.03 0.16 3.27
CA ASP A 210 10.12 1.29 3.11
C ASP A 210 9.62 1.51 1.68
N GLY A 211 10.22 0.84 0.69
CA GLY A 211 9.85 1.03 -0.72
C GLY A 211 10.55 2.20 -1.40
N TYR A 212 11.54 2.84 -0.77
CA TYR A 212 12.32 3.94 -1.35
C TYR A 212 13.09 3.51 -2.60
N ASP A 213 13.32 4.41 -3.55
CA ASP A 213 13.96 4.09 -4.82
C ASP A 213 15.35 3.46 -4.62
N ALA A 214 15.48 2.20 -5.04
CA ALA A 214 16.72 1.44 -4.96
C ALA A 214 16.86 0.53 -6.19
N LYS A 215 18.11 0.31 -6.63
CA LYS A 215 18.39 -0.56 -7.77
C LYS A 215 17.91 -1.99 -7.46
N GLY A 216 17.11 -2.56 -8.36
CA GLY A 216 16.57 -3.91 -8.20
C GLY A 216 15.30 -3.99 -7.34
N GLN A 217 14.87 -2.90 -6.71
CA GLN A 217 13.64 -2.91 -5.92
C GLN A 217 12.40 -2.89 -6.82
N VAL A 218 11.69 -4.00 -6.84
CA VAL A 218 10.52 -4.19 -7.71
C VAL A 218 9.43 -4.98 -7.00
N SER A 219 8.21 -4.84 -7.48
CA SER A 219 7.05 -5.68 -7.21
C SER A 219 6.11 -5.63 -8.41
N SER A 220 4.95 -6.26 -8.35
CA SER A 220 3.91 -6.23 -9.39
C SER A 220 2.56 -5.86 -8.79
N ALA A 221 1.59 -5.49 -9.63
CA ALA A 221 0.24 -5.22 -9.14
C ALA A 221 -0.37 -6.48 -8.51
N TYR A 222 -0.05 -7.66 -9.05
CA TYR A 222 -0.42 -8.96 -8.51
C TYR A 222 0.16 -9.17 -7.11
N ASP A 223 1.48 -9.05 -6.94
CA ASP A 223 2.17 -9.29 -5.67
C ASP A 223 1.75 -8.31 -4.56
N LEU A 224 1.64 -7.01 -4.90
CA LEU A 224 1.15 -6.00 -3.95
C LEU A 224 -0.27 -6.32 -3.47
N THR A 225 -1.09 -6.93 -4.33
CA THR A 225 -2.45 -7.37 -3.97
C THR A 225 -2.43 -8.62 -3.08
N LEU A 226 -1.48 -9.54 -3.27
CA LEU A 226 -1.25 -10.65 -2.33
C LEU A 226 -0.87 -10.14 -0.94
N PHE A 227 0.04 -9.17 -0.85
CA PHE A 227 0.43 -8.56 0.44
C PHE A 227 -0.76 -7.90 1.14
N ALA A 228 -1.59 -7.16 0.39
CA ALA A 228 -2.81 -6.59 0.93
C ALA A 228 -3.78 -7.67 1.42
N ARG A 229 -4.04 -8.72 0.63
CA ARG A 229 -4.97 -9.80 0.99
C ARG A 229 -4.51 -10.58 2.24
N SER A 230 -3.21 -10.85 2.36
CA SER A 230 -2.61 -11.50 3.53
C SER A 230 -2.60 -10.58 4.76
N GLY A 231 -2.20 -9.31 4.58
CA GLY A 231 -2.20 -8.31 5.65
C GLY A 231 -3.59 -8.11 6.24
N LEU A 232 -4.61 -7.99 5.39
CA LEU A 232 -6.01 -7.81 5.80
C LEU A 232 -6.58 -8.99 6.60
N GLN A 233 -5.88 -10.12 6.73
CA GLN A 233 -6.25 -11.19 7.68
C GLN A 233 -6.03 -10.76 9.13
N LYS A 234 -5.07 -9.86 9.37
CA LYS A 234 -4.65 -9.41 10.70
C LYS A 234 -5.49 -8.22 11.15
N LYS A 235 -6.05 -8.29 12.36
CA LYS A 235 -6.90 -7.22 12.92
C LYS A 235 -6.17 -5.89 12.96
N ASP A 236 -4.93 -5.91 13.46
CA ASP A 236 -4.11 -4.72 13.63
C ASP A 236 -3.79 -4.07 12.27
N PHE A 237 -3.52 -4.85 11.23
CA PHE A 237 -3.33 -4.32 9.87
C PHE A 237 -4.57 -3.55 9.40
N ARG A 238 -5.77 -4.13 9.58
CA ARG A 238 -7.05 -3.49 9.23
C ARG A 238 -7.29 -2.22 10.03
N GLU A 239 -6.98 -2.24 11.32
CA GLU A 239 -7.06 -1.07 12.19
C GLU A 239 -6.17 0.06 11.65
N TYR A 240 -4.88 -0.20 11.41
CA TYR A 240 -3.96 0.85 10.98
C TYR A 240 -4.27 1.37 9.57
N CYS A 241 -4.59 0.50 8.60
CA CYS A 241 -4.82 0.94 7.24
C CYS A 241 -6.13 1.72 7.05
N SER A 242 -7.13 1.49 7.92
CA SER A 242 -8.42 2.18 7.89
C SER A 242 -8.49 3.41 8.81
N THR A 243 -7.50 3.63 9.67
CA THR A 243 -7.47 4.80 10.57
C THR A 243 -7.27 6.08 9.76
N VAL A 244 -8.23 7.02 9.87
CA VAL A 244 -8.25 8.28 9.12
C VAL A 244 -7.33 9.33 9.74
N ARG A 245 -7.40 9.50 11.06
CA ARG A 245 -6.63 10.46 11.86
C ARG A 245 -6.23 9.83 13.18
N ALA A 246 -5.08 10.20 13.69
CA ALA A 246 -4.61 9.80 15.01
C ALA A 246 -3.80 10.91 15.67
N LYS A 247 -3.73 10.88 16.99
CA LYS A 247 -2.84 11.73 17.77
C LYS A 247 -1.49 11.01 17.91
N PHE A 248 -0.42 11.66 17.47
CA PHE A 248 0.93 11.10 17.50
C PHE A 248 1.80 11.82 18.55
N PRO A 249 2.61 11.11 19.34
CA PRO A 249 3.46 11.73 20.35
C PRO A 249 4.64 12.46 19.70
N GLY A 250 4.83 13.72 20.10
CA GLY A 250 5.91 14.57 19.61
C GLY A 250 7.15 14.53 20.50
N GLU A 251 7.88 15.65 20.52
CA GLU A 251 9.10 15.82 21.31
C GLU A 251 8.79 16.33 22.72
N THR A 252 9.60 15.90 23.69
CA THR A 252 9.65 16.40 25.05
C THR A 252 10.46 17.69 25.09
N LYS A 253 9.79 18.80 25.46
CA LYS A 253 10.44 20.12 25.58
C LYS A 253 10.36 20.64 27.00
N LYS A 254 11.37 21.42 27.39
CA LYS A 254 11.38 22.15 28.66
C LYS A 254 10.61 23.46 28.49
N GLY A 255 9.49 23.60 29.20
CA GLY A 255 8.70 24.83 29.21
C GLY A 255 9.41 25.99 29.91
N LYS A 256 8.87 27.21 29.76
CA LYS A 256 9.39 28.42 30.43
C LYS A 256 9.42 28.32 31.96
N ASN A 257 8.57 27.47 32.53
CA ASN A 257 8.50 27.17 33.96
C ASN A 257 9.49 26.07 34.41
N GLY A 258 10.37 25.60 33.53
CA GLY A 258 11.35 24.56 33.79
C GLY A 258 10.81 23.13 33.79
N LYS A 259 9.49 22.91 33.67
CA LYS A 259 8.89 21.58 33.60
C LYS A 259 9.06 20.98 32.20
N LYS A 260 9.40 19.69 32.14
CA LYS A 260 9.41 18.93 30.88
C LYS A 260 8.01 18.41 30.59
N SER A 261 7.57 18.56 29.35
CA SER A 261 6.31 18.00 28.88
C SER A 261 6.44 17.53 27.44
N ARG A 262 5.84 16.39 27.12
CA ARG A 262 5.79 15.87 25.77
C ARG A 262 4.56 16.41 25.05
N SER A 263 4.81 17.04 23.91
CA SER A 263 3.74 17.51 23.02
C SER A 263 3.19 16.38 22.18
N SER A 264 2.10 16.64 21.47
CA SER A 264 1.50 15.69 20.53
C SER A 264 0.89 16.49 19.39
N PHE A 265 0.79 15.88 18.21
CA PHE A 265 0.21 16.50 17.03
C PHE A 265 -0.68 15.49 16.31
N GLU A 266 -1.60 15.97 15.48
CA GLU A 266 -2.44 15.09 14.68
C GLU A 266 -1.70 14.62 13.43
N ILE A 267 -1.84 13.35 13.10
CA ILE A 267 -1.49 12.78 11.81
C ILE A 267 -2.75 12.32 11.09
N GLN A 268 -2.76 12.48 9.77
CA GLN A 268 -3.87 12.07 8.90
C GLN A 268 -3.35 11.09 7.86
N ASN A 269 -4.17 10.11 7.50
CA ASN A 269 -3.87 9.11 6.49
C ASN A 269 -3.66 9.73 5.10
N THR A 270 -2.58 9.38 4.43
CA THR A 270 -2.27 9.88 3.07
C THR A 270 -3.13 9.24 1.98
N ASN A 271 -3.90 8.20 2.29
CA ASN A 271 -4.88 7.62 1.37
C ASN A 271 -6.06 8.59 1.16
N ARG A 272 -6.09 9.24 0.00
CA ARG A 272 -7.11 10.26 -0.33
C ARG A 272 -8.46 9.68 -0.69
N LEU A 273 -8.56 8.39 -1.03
CA LEU A 273 -9.87 7.74 -1.12
C LEU A 273 -10.50 7.59 0.26
N LEU A 274 -9.70 7.51 1.33
CA LEU A 274 -10.20 7.44 2.71
C LEU A 274 -10.44 8.83 3.32
N THR A 275 -9.58 9.81 3.01
CA THR A 275 -9.63 11.13 3.65
C THR A 275 -10.33 12.21 2.83
N GLY A 276 -10.56 11.97 1.54
CA GLY A 276 -10.93 12.99 0.58
C GLY A 276 -9.76 13.94 0.25
N ASP A 277 -9.94 14.72 -0.81
CA ASP A 277 -9.04 15.78 -1.24
C ASP A 277 -9.78 16.74 -2.21
N SER A 278 -9.16 17.85 -2.58
CA SER A 278 -9.73 18.76 -3.60
C SER A 278 -10.03 18.01 -4.90
N GLY A 279 -11.30 17.98 -5.29
CA GLY A 279 -11.78 17.28 -6.49
C GLY A 279 -11.79 15.75 -6.36
N LEU A 280 -11.75 15.21 -5.14
CA LEU A 280 -11.87 13.78 -4.86
C LEU A 280 -12.60 13.58 -3.52
N ASP A 281 -13.85 13.16 -3.57
CA ASP A 281 -14.57 12.77 -2.36
C ASP A 281 -14.02 11.46 -1.77
N SER A 282 -14.25 11.26 -0.46
CA SER A 282 -14.00 9.95 0.15
C SER A 282 -14.84 8.89 -0.56
N TYR A 283 -14.20 7.77 -0.90
CA TYR A 283 -14.83 6.70 -1.66
C TYR A 283 -15.71 5.84 -0.77
N GLN A 284 -16.98 5.66 -1.16
CA GLN A 284 -17.92 4.86 -0.39
C GLN A 284 -17.47 3.40 -0.27
N GLY A 285 -17.36 2.93 0.98
CA GLY A 285 -17.01 1.55 1.32
C GLY A 285 -15.50 1.30 1.42
N ILE A 286 -14.65 2.30 1.19
CA ILE A 286 -13.19 2.16 1.32
C ILE A 286 -12.78 1.86 2.77
N ALA A 287 -11.77 1.01 2.95
CA ALA A 287 -11.21 0.68 4.27
C ALA A 287 -9.67 0.59 4.28
N GLY A 288 -8.98 1.27 3.36
CA GLY A 288 -7.53 1.21 3.22
C GLY A 288 -7.09 1.17 1.75
N VAL A 289 -5.89 0.68 1.40
CA VAL A 289 -4.86 0.05 2.25
C VAL A 289 -3.62 0.93 2.34
N LYS A 290 -2.98 1.24 1.21
CA LYS A 290 -1.75 2.04 1.20
C LYS A 290 -1.49 2.71 -0.15
N ASN A 291 -1.02 3.95 -0.10
CA ASN A 291 -0.49 4.70 -1.24
C ASN A 291 1.05 4.80 -1.20
N GLY A 292 1.67 5.04 -2.35
CA GLY A 292 3.09 5.33 -2.50
C GLY A 292 3.37 6.29 -3.65
N ASN A 293 4.49 7.00 -3.57
CA ASN A 293 5.02 7.79 -4.67
C ASN A 293 6.54 7.92 -4.53
N THR A 294 7.28 7.67 -5.59
CA THR A 294 8.71 7.97 -5.72
C THR A 294 9.03 8.41 -7.14
N THR A 295 10.26 8.85 -7.40
CA THR A 295 10.70 9.29 -8.72
C THR A 295 10.64 8.15 -9.74
N ASN A 296 11.08 6.93 -9.36
CA ASN A 296 11.08 5.80 -10.28
C ASN A 296 9.72 5.10 -10.37
N ALA A 297 8.97 5.04 -9.27
CA ALA A 297 7.69 4.35 -9.23
C ALA A 297 6.54 5.17 -9.83
N GLY A 298 6.62 6.50 -9.82
CA GLY A 298 5.44 7.34 -9.93
C GLY A 298 4.46 7.02 -8.79
N ALA A 299 3.17 7.32 -9.00
CA ALA A 299 2.15 7.02 -8.01
C ALA A 299 1.75 5.54 -8.03
N THR A 300 1.64 4.93 -6.84
CA THR A 300 1.14 3.57 -6.64
C THR A 300 0.07 3.56 -5.55
N PHE A 301 -0.92 2.68 -5.67
CA PHE A 301 -1.98 2.56 -4.69
C PHE A 301 -2.58 1.16 -4.66
N THR A 302 -2.87 0.67 -3.46
CA THR A 302 -3.71 -0.50 -3.23
C THR A 302 -4.87 -0.12 -2.31
N GLY A 303 -6.09 -0.35 -2.77
CA GLY A 303 -7.32 -0.05 -2.05
C GLY A 303 -8.16 -1.30 -1.81
N VAL A 304 -8.85 -1.32 -0.67
CA VAL A 304 -9.89 -2.30 -0.37
C VAL A 304 -11.20 -1.59 -0.11
N ALA A 305 -12.29 -2.08 -0.70
CA ALA A 305 -13.62 -1.57 -0.42
C ALA A 305 -14.65 -2.70 -0.31
N GLU A 306 -15.69 -2.46 0.49
CA GLU A 306 -16.87 -3.34 0.58
C GLU A 306 -18.14 -2.61 0.15
N ARG A 307 -18.97 -3.29 -0.65
CA ARG A 307 -20.34 -2.90 -0.97
C ARG A 307 -21.19 -4.16 -1.08
N ASP A 308 -22.37 -4.13 -0.46
CA ASP A 308 -23.36 -5.21 -0.52
C ASP A 308 -22.77 -6.60 -0.18
N GLY A 309 -21.90 -6.64 0.84
CA GLY A 309 -21.25 -7.85 1.33
C GLY A 309 -20.08 -8.37 0.48
N ARG A 310 -19.81 -7.74 -0.68
CA ARG A 310 -18.66 -8.06 -1.55
C ARG A 310 -17.49 -7.18 -1.23
N VAL A 311 -16.30 -7.79 -1.14
CA VAL A 311 -15.06 -7.08 -0.82
C VAL A 311 -14.09 -7.18 -1.99
N LEU A 312 -13.66 -6.04 -2.50
CA LEU A 312 -12.76 -5.96 -3.65
C LEU A 312 -11.43 -5.32 -3.25
N LEU A 313 -10.36 -5.87 -3.82
CA LEU A 313 -9.02 -5.31 -3.81
C LEU A 313 -8.68 -4.77 -5.19
N VAL A 314 -8.12 -3.57 -5.23
CA VAL A 314 -7.61 -2.96 -6.47
C VAL A 314 -6.22 -2.41 -6.22
N THR A 315 -5.26 -2.82 -7.04
CA THR A 315 -3.92 -2.20 -7.09
C THR A 315 -3.73 -1.49 -8.42
N VAL A 316 -3.17 -0.28 -8.38
CA VAL A 316 -2.84 0.56 -9.53
C VAL A 316 -1.40 1.04 -9.40
N MET A 317 -0.60 0.85 -10.43
CA MET A 317 0.82 1.23 -10.46
C MET A 317 1.14 2.12 -11.66
N HIS A 318 1.81 3.22 -11.38
CA HIS A 318 2.37 4.13 -12.37
C HIS A 318 1.34 4.62 -13.42
N PRO A 319 0.26 5.33 -13.03
CA PRO A 319 -0.54 6.11 -13.98
C PRO A 319 0.37 7.02 -14.81
N GLU A 320 0.30 6.91 -16.14
CA GLU A 320 1.12 7.72 -17.03
C GLU A 320 0.60 9.15 -17.17
N LYS A 321 -0.67 9.39 -16.85
CA LYS A 321 -1.22 10.74 -16.76
C LYS A 321 -0.73 11.42 -15.47
N ASN A 322 -0.05 12.55 -15.64
CA ASN A 322 0.41 13.39 -14.54
C ASN A 322 -0.69 14.38 -14.09
N GLU A 323 -1.84 13.84 -13.69
CA GLU A 323 -2.96 14.63 -13.16
C GLU A 323 -3.08 14.48 -11.64
N HIS A 324 -3.55 15.53 -10.97
CA HIS A 324 -3.82 15.46 -9.54
C HIS A 324 -4.82 14.34 -9.22
N ASN A 325 -4.49 13.53 -8.23
CA ASN A 325 -5.27 12.37 -7.80
C ASN A 325 -5.45 11.25 -8.83
N GLN A 326 -4.64 11.19 -9.90
CA GLN A 326 -4.85 10.21 -10.97
C GLN A 326 -4.91 8.76 -10.48
N VAL A 327 -3.97 8.33 -9.63
CA VAL A 327 -3.96 6.96 -9.10
C VAL A 327 -5.25 6.63 -8.36
N TYR A 328 -5.78 7.58 -7.58
CA TYR A 328 -7.00 7.40 -6.82
C TYR A 328 -8.24 7.37 -7.70
N LYS A 329 -8.31 8.25 -8.73
CA LYS A 329 -9.41 8.27 -9.71
C LYS A 329 -9.48 6.98 -10.52
N GLU A 330 -8.32 6.46 -10.95
CA GLU A 330 -8.24 5.18 -11.66
C GLU A 330 -8.64 4.01 -10.75
N THR A 331 -8.16 3.98 -9.51
CA THR A 331 -8.59 2.97 -8.54
C THR A 331 -10.09 3.03 -8.25
N ALA A 332 -10.66 4.21 -8.03
CA ALA A 332 -12.09 4.39 -7.81
C ALA A 332 -12.92 3.88 -9.01
N SER A 333 -12.49 4.20 -10.24
CA SER A 333 -13.14 3.74 -11.46
C SER A 333 -13.10 2.22 -11.62
N LEU A 334 -11.97 1.59 -11.26
CA LEU A 334 -11.80 0.14 -11.28
C LEU A 334 -12.61 -0.56 -10.18
N LEU A 335 -12.69 0.02 -8.98
CA LEU A 335 -13.56 -0.47 -7.91
C LEU A 335 -15.04 -0.38 -8.32
N ASP A 336 -15.49 0.75 -8.85
CA ASP A 336 -16.86 0.93 -9.33
C ASP A 336 -17.22 -0.06 -10.44
N TRP A 337 -16.30 -0.31 -11.37
CA TRP A 337 -16.46 -1.36 -12.37
C TRP A 337 -16.53 -2.74 -11.71
N GLY A 338 -15.62 -3.06 -10.81
CA GLY A 338 -15.53 -4.36 -10.14
C GLY A 338 -16.83 -4.72 -9.41
N PHE A 339 -17.42 -3.77 -8.68
CA PHE A 339 -18.71 -4.00 -7.99
C PHE A 339 -19.85 -4.27 -8.97
N LYS A 340 -19.90 -3.56 -10.11
CA LYS A 340 -20.93 -3.76 -11.15
C LYS A 340 -20.74 -5.06 -11.95
N ALA A 341 -19.49 -5.47 -12.12
CA ALA A 341 -19.06 -6.65 -12.88
C ALA A 341 -19.10 -7.94 -12.06
N SER A 342 -19.10 -7.82 -10.73
CA SER A 342 -19.12 -8.97 -9.83
C SER A 342 -20.28 -9.92 -10.11
N GLY A 343 -19.98 -11.21 -10.28
CA GLY A 343 -20.94 -12.24 -10.66
C GLY A 343 -21.35 -12.25 -12.15
N LYS A 344 -20.79 -11.37 -12.97
CA LYS A 344 -21.08 -11.24 -14.41
C LYS A 344 -19.85 -11.44 -15.30
N VAL A 345 -18.69 -11.66 -14.70
CA VAL A 345 -17.43 -11.92 -15.40
C VAL A 345 -16.91 -13.31 -15.04
N THR A 346 -16.23 -13.95 -15.98
CA THR A 346 -15.44 -15.13 -15.67
C THR A 346 -14.08 -14.66 -15.14
N PRO A 347 -13.61 -15.17 -13.99
CA PRO A 347 -12.28 -14.83 -13.49
C PRO A 347 -11.20 -15.14 -14.54
N VAL A 348 -10.26 -14.22 -14.71
CA VAL A 348 -9.10 -14.38 -15.61
C VAL A 348 -7.89 -15.00 -14.91
N GLY A 349 -8.01 -15.22 -13.60
CA GLY A 349 -7.02 -15.87 -12.74
C GLY A 349 -7.48 -15.87 -11.29
N GLU A 350 -6.57 -16.19 -10.39
CA GLU A 350 -6.78 -16.26 -8.94
C GLU A 350 -5.54 -15.70 -8.22
N LEU A 351 -5.75 -14.96 -7.14
CA LEU A 351 -4.73 -14.67 -6.14
C LEU A 351 -4.44 -15.97 -5.37
N VAL A 352 -3.30 -16.59 -5.66
CA VAL A 352 -2.90 -17.85 -5.02
C VAL A 352 -2.83 -17.73 -3.49
N PRO A 353 -3.13 -18.81 -2.74
CA PRO A 353 -2.94 -18.82 -1.29
C PRO A 353 -1.45 -18.91 -0.93
N PRO A 354 -1.07 -18.62 0.33
CA PRO A 354 0.28 -18.87 0.84
C PRO A 354 0.65 -20.36 0.74
N LYS A 355 1.94 -20.68 0.59
CA LYS A 355 2.44 -22.07 0.48
C LYS A 355 2.04 -22.94 1.68
N SER A 356 2.03 -22.36 2.88
CA SER A 356 1.59 -23.03 4.12
C SER A 356 0.13 -23.51 4.08
N ALA A 357 -0.74 -22.82 3.33
CA ALA A 357 -2.14 -23.24 3.15
C ALA A 357 -2.28 -24.44 2.21
N GLU A 358 -1.39 -24.60 1.23
CA GLU A 358 -1.39 -25.74 0.31
C GLU A 358 -0.93 -27.04 1.01
N THR A 359 0.07 -26.93 1.89
CA THR A 359 0.62 -28.09 2.63
C THR A 359 -0.38 -28.66 3.65
N SER A 360 -1.25 -27.80 4.19
CA SER A 360 -2.26 -28.19 5.18
C SER A 360 -3.42 -29.03 4.60
N GLY A 361 -3.53 -29.16 3.27
CA GLY A 361 -4.51 -29.99 2.58
C GLY A 361 -4.02 -31.39 2.17
N GLY A 362 -2.75 -31.73 2.43
CA GLY A 362 -2.07 -32.91 1.87
C GLY A 362 -1.87 -34.11 2.80
N SER A 363 -2.44 -34.14 4.01
CA SER A 363 -2.26 -35.27 4.93
C SER A 363 -3.59 -35.70 5.56
N ALA A 364 -4.40 -36.38 4.76
CA ALA A 364 -5.45 -37.26 5.26
C ALA A 364 -5.33 -38.59 4.51
N GLU A 365 -4.47 -39.47 5.03
CA GLU A 365 -4.43 -40.87 4.60
C GLU A 365 -5.61 -41.64 5.23
N PRO A 366 -6.25 -42.58 4.52
CA PRO A 366 -7.56 -43.11 4.89
C PRO A 366 -7.41 -44.21 5.95
N THR A 367 -7.93 -43.97 7.15
CA THR A 367 -8.15 -45.04 8.12
C THR A 367 -9.39 -45.84 7.73
N ALA A 368 -9.15 -47.06 7.26
CA ALA A 368 -10.14 -48.11 7.08
C ALA A 368 -10.84 -48.42 8.42
N GLY A 369 -12.17 -48.54 8.39
CA GLY A 369 -13.00 -48.85 9.56
C GLY A 369 -12.95 -50.32 9.98
N PRO A 370 -13.81 -50.68 10.95
CA PRO A 370 -14.81 -51.71 10.65
C PRO A 370 -16.25 -51.33 11.04
N GLY A 371 -17.22 -51.92 10.34
CA GLY A 371 -18.66 -51.86 10.61
C GLY A 371 -19.03 -52.37 12.01
N THR A 372 -20.27 -52.29 12.50
CA THR A 372 -21.54 -52.54 11.82
C THR A 372 -22.71 -52.11 12.74
N THR A 373 -23.87 -51.88 12.11
CA THR A 373 -25.26 -51.99 12.61
C THR A 373 -25.83 -51.02 13.66
N ALA A 374 -26.85 -50.27 13.21
CA ALA A 374 -27.91 -49.61 13.99
C ALA A 374 -28.86 -50.67 14.65
N PRO A 375 -29.84 -50.30 15.51
CA PRO A 375 -31.09 -49.68 15.02
C PRO A 375 -31.87 -48.71 15.96
N THR A 376 -32.53 -47.73 15.32
CA THR A 376 -33.88 -47.13 15.52
C THR A 376 -34.59 -46.93 16.88
N SER A 377 -35.14 -45.70 16.99
CA SER A 377 -36.55 -45.31 17.29
C SER A 377 -37.07 -45.15 18.73
N ALA A 378 -37.60 -43.94 19.00
CA ALA A 378 -38.94 -43.62 19.57
C ALA A 378 -38.94 -42.12 19.98
N SER A 379 -39.75 -41.24 19.37
CA SER A 379 -41.17 -40.95 19.62
C SER A 379 -41.44 -39.89 20.70
N GLY A 380 -42.27 -38.91 20.35
CA GLY A 380 -42.97 -37.97 21.25
C GLY A 380 -42.31 -36.59 21.31
N GLY A 381 -42.97 -35.46 21.04
CA GLY A 381 -44.39 -35.15 20.99
C GLY A 381 -44.61 -33.81 21.72
N ALA A 382 -45.44 -32.94 21.14
CA ALA A 382 -45.88 -31.62 21.64
C ALA A 382 -44.79 -30.53 21.67
N GLY A 383 -45.02 -29.27 21.30
CA GLY A 383 -46.24 -28.49 21.09
C GLY A 383 -45.91 -27.07 21.54
N GLY A 384 -46.15 -26.05 20.71
CA GLY A 384 -45.84 -24.67 21.10
C GLY A 384 -45.94 -23.66 19.97
N LYS A 385 -47.13 -23.09 19.81
CA LYS A 385 -47.53 -22.03 18.88
C LYS A 385 -46.93 -20.66 19.23
N SER A 386 -46.68 -19.86 18.17
CA SER A 386 -46.92 -18.41 18.03
C SER A 386 -46.07 -17.48 18.93
N VAL A 387 -45.71 -16.23 18.56
CA VAL A 387 -46.56 -15.15 18.06
C VAL A 387 -45.73 -14.14 17.24
N ALA A 388 -46.27 -13.75 16.09
CA ALA A 388 -45.92 -12.52 15.39
C ALA A 388 -46.75 -11.36 15.96
N ALA A 389 -46.15 -10.18 16.11
CA ALA A 389 -46.89 -8.95 16.35
C ALA A 389 -46.38 -7.86 15.39
N SER A 390 -47.24 -7.56 14.42
CA SER A 390 -47.25 -6.34 13.62
C SER A 390 -48.03 -5.26 14.38
N ALA A 391 -47.59 -4.01 14.32
CA ALA A 391 -48.47 -2.85 14.46
C ALA A 391 -47.91 -1.69 13.63
N SER A 392 -48.83 -1.00 12.96
CA SER A 392 -48.65 0.03 11.95
C SER A 392 -49.19 1.38 12.44
N GLY A 393 -48.74 2.45 11.77
CA GLY A 393 -49.35 3.80 11.77
C GLY A 393 -48.73 4.77 12.78
N GLY A 394 -48.37 6.01 12.46
CA GLY A 394 -48.45 6.80 11.23
C GLY A 394 -48.14 8.28 11.56
N GLY A 395 -47.75 9.06 10.55
CA GLY A 395 -47.95 10.52 10.50
C GLY A 395 -46.78 11.43 10.90
N GLY A 396 -46.34 12.26 9.94
CA GLY A 396 -45.96 13.66 10.21
C GLY A 396 -44.48 14.03 10.07
N GLY A 397 -44.15 14.60 8.90
CA GLY A 397 -43.16 15.67 8.66
C GLY A 397 -41.91 15.81 9.55
N ILE A 398 -40.73 15.64 8.95
CA ILE A 398 -39.62 16.62 8.89
C ILE A 398 -38.57 16.01 7.96
N GLY A 399 -38.49 16.56 6.75
CA GLY A 399 -37.36 16.37 5.85
C GLY A 399 -36.22 17.31 6.24
N ILE A 400 -35.00 16.87 5.96
CA ILE A 400 -33.74 17.63 6.00
C ILE A 400 -33.14 17.81 7.41
N ALA A 401 -32.84 16.69 8.09
CA ALA A 401 -31.77 16.60 9.10
C ALA A 401 -31.24 15.16 9.35
N LEU A 402 -31.66 14.15 8.57
CA LEU A 402 -31.33 12.74 8.81
C LEU A 402 -30.40 12.10 7.76
N GLY A 403 -30.10 12.80 6.66
CA GLY A 403 -29.20 12.28 5.60
C GLY A 403 -27.73 12.20 6.03
N ILE A 404 -27.26 13.16 6.84
CA ILE A 404 -25.85 13.22 7.26
C ILE A 404 -25.60 12.27 8.43
N MET A 405 -26.52 12.15 9.38
CA MET A 405 -26.33 11.29 10.56
C MET A 405 -26.59 9.81 10.26
N GLY A 406 -27.55 9.49 9.38
CA GLY A 406 -27.77 8.12 8.90
C GLY A 406 -26.64 7.62 8.00
N GLY A 407 -26.13 8.48 7.11
CA GLY A 407 -24.97 8.16 6.27
C GLY A 407 -23.70 7.91 7.08
N VAL A 408 -23.41 8.75 8.08
CA VAL A 408 -22.24 8.57 8.96
C VAL A 408 -22.36 7.31 9.82
N LEU A 409 -23.54 6.97 10.35
CA LEU A 409 -23.72 5.75 11.14
C LEU A 409 -23.58 4.47 10.31
N VAL A 410 -24.08 4.43 9.09
CA VAL A 410 -23.91 3.27 8.19
C VAL A 410 -22.45 3.14 7.72
N LEU A 411 -21.75 4.25 7.44
CA LEU A 411 -20.34 4.24 7.07
C LEU A 411 -19.44 3.78 8.23
N VAL A 412 -19.70 4.25 9.45
CA VAL A 412 -18.96 3.83 10.66
C VAL A 412 -19.23 2.35 10.98
N ALA A 413 -20.48 1.89 10.87
CA ALA A 413 -20.81 0.48 11.07
C ALA A 413 -20.15 -0.43 10.03
N GLY A 414 -20.11 -0.02 8.76
CA GLY A 414 -19.43 -0.76 7.68
C GLY A 414 -17.91 -0.84 7.88
N ALA A 415 -17.27 0.27 8.27
CA ALA A 415 -15.85 0.29 8.58
C ALA A 415 -15.51 -0.58 9.81
N VAL A 416 -16.30 -0.51 10.88
CA VAL A 416 -16.11 -1.35 12.08
C VAL A 416 -16.34 -2.83 11.78
N PHE A 417 -17.30 -3.16 10.92
CA PHE A 417 -17.53 -4.54 10.47
C PHE A 417 -16.33 -5.07 9.68
N LEU A 418 -15.81 -4.28 8.74
CA LEU A 418 -14.61 -4.63 7.97
C LEU A 418 -13.38 -4.85 8.85
N VAL A 419 -13.14 -3.98 9.84
CA VAL A 419 -12.02 -4.14 10.78
C VAL A 419 -12.17 -5.41 11.63
N ASN A 420 -13.38 -5.87 11.92
CA ASN A 420 -13.59 -7.06 12.74
C ASN A 420 -13.82 -8.35 11.94
N ARG A 421 -14.06 -8.27 10.62
CA ARG A 421 -14.26 -9.44 9.75
C ARG A 421 -12.95 -10.23 9.62
N LYS A 422 -13.00 -11.52 9.97
CA LYS A 422 -11.96 -12.48 9.58
C LYS A 422 -12.23 -12.90 8.14
N TRP A 423 -11.21 -12.87 7.31
CA TRP A 423 -11.33 -13.32 5.93
C TRP A 423 -10.88 -14.79 5.86
N PRO A 424 -11.60 -15.65 5.13
CA PRO A 424 -11.17 -17.04 5.01
C PRO A 424 -10.04 -17.16 3.97
N LEU A 425 -8.92 -17.79 4.34
CA LEU A 425 -8.08 -18.46 3.35
C LEU A 425 -8.76 -19.80 3.05
N ARG A 426 -9.18 -20.04 1.80
CA ARG A 426 -9.70 -21.35 1.41
C ARG A 426 -8.57 -22.38 1.48
N GLY A 427 -8.63 -23.28 2.45
CA GLY A 427 -8.13 -24.64 2.24
C GLY A 427 -9.05 -25.31 1.24
N ARG A 428 -8.52 -25.81 0.11
CA ARG A 428 -9.35 -26.51 -0.89
C ARG A 428 -10.02 -27.72 -0.24
N LYS A 429 -11.31 -27.91 -0.56
CA LYS A 429 -12.04 -29.16 -0.35
C LYS A 429 -11.65 -30.17 -1.41
#